data_AF-A0A812SWQ2-F1
#
_entry.id   AF-A0A812SWQ2-F1
#
_cell.length_a   1.000
_cell.length_b   1.000
_cell.length_c   1.000
_cell.angle_alpha   90.00
_cell.angle_beta   90.00
_cell.angle_gamma   90.00
#
_symmetry.space_group_name_H-M   'P 1'
#
loop_
_entity.id
_entity.type
_entity.pdbx_description
1 polymer ?
#
loop_
_entity_poly.entity_id
_entity_poly.type
_entity_poly.pdbx_seq_one_letter_code
_entity_poly.pdbx_strand_id
1 'polypeptide(L)'
;MACFFSSGHSEGHLGLAKKLGWQAAQLCEMANLGLPVPPGFCLKPGPEPWSSAKMALNQVETVMQQELGNREAPLLLSVRNSDCEVSSIGLSDEIAEQLASRQNPNCVWDSYRRLIVSYAQVVHNLDAAPFEQELERETYKDIYQQQTGDAFPQDPSVQLQKAFCCLMVLMVQFMVADDHARHCPNDATVVTEMNKRGGSNICPEKAMEAVHGVQADPAESGAAIVQAMVFGNYDFRRSTGSKFTDFQSGAGKLMLQNADGTPCDFSGTWLPKAQREDISAKKRPDQQLTLQDFSIVNENQQMLNEIWDRRP
;
A
#
# COMPACT_ATOMS: atom_id res chain seq x y z
N MET A 1 -5.73 -17.73 1.70
CA MET A 1 -6.54 -17.21 2.83
C MET A 1 -6.45 -15.70 2.80
N ALA A 2 -7.60 -15.02 2.72
CA ALA A 2 -7.70 -13.57 2.89
C ALA A 2 -8.10 -13.26 4.34
N CYS A 3 -7.68 -12.11 4.85
CA CYS A 3 -8.08 -11.59 6.16
C CYS A 3 -8.39 -10.11 6.00
N PHE A 4 -9.68 -9.78 6.07
CA PHE A 4 -10.22 -8.44 5.91
C PHE A 4 -10.10 -7.61 7.20
N PHE A 5 -9.93 -6.30 7.04
CA PHE A 5 -9.94 -5.33 8.13
C PHE A 5 -10.54 -4.00 7.71
N SER A 6 -11.25 -3.35 8.63
CA SER A 6 -11.87 -2.03 8.49
C SER A 6 -12.01 -1.38 9.87
N SER A 7 -12.25 -0.08 9.95
CA SER A 7 -12.40 0.60 11.24
C SER A 7 -13.48 -0.07 12.12
N GLY A 8 -13.09 -0.56 13.30
CA GLY A 8 -13.97 -1.24 14.25
C GLY A 8 -14.17 -2.74 14.01
N HIS A 9 -13.61 -3.32 12.94
CA HIS A 9 -13.76 -4.75 12.64
C HIS A 9 -12.56 -5.32 11.86
N SER A 10 -11.94 -6.39 12.36
CA SER A 10 -10.93 -7.15 11.62
C SER A 10 -11.05 -8.67 11.87
N GLU A 11 -10.80 -9.47 10.83
CA GLU A 11 -10.71 -10.93 10.91
C GLU A 11 -9.39 -11.41 11.55
N GLY A 12 -8.40 -10.51 11.64
CA GLY A 12 -7.09 -10.75 12.24
C GLY A 12 -6.88 -10.00 13.55
N HIS A 13 -5.78 -10.28 14.24
CA HIS A 13 -5.34 -9.58 15.47
C HIS A 13 -3.83 -9.82 15.70
N LEU A 14 -3.23 -9.10 16.67
CA LEU A 14 -1.79 -9.17 16.92
C LEU A 14 -1.28 -10.58 17.29
N GLY A 15 -2.11 -11.39 17.94
CA GLY A 15 -1.81 -12.80 18.25
C GLY A 15 -1.58 -13.67 17.01
N LEU A 16 -2.04 -13.24 15.83
CA LEU A 16 -1.80 -13.89 14.55
C LEU A 16 -0.58 -13.33 13.81
N ALA A 17 0.31 -12.58 14.46
CA ALA A 17 1.50 -12.01 13.81
C ALA A 17 2.37 -13.05 13.08
N LYS A 18 2.57 -14.23 13.67
CA LYS A 18 3.26 -15.35 12.98
C LYS A 18 2.50 -15.81 11.72
N LYS A 19 1.17 -15.75 11.75
CA LYS A 19 0.33 -16.20 10.64
C LYS A 19 0.07 -15.12 9.59
N LEU A 20 0.07 -13.83 9.91
CA LEU A 20 -0.26 -12.74 8.97
C LEU A 20 0.95 -11.90 8.58
N GLY A 21 2.06 -12.03 9.30
CA GLY A 21 3.15 -11.05 9.26
C GLY A 21 2.85 -9.88 10.19
N TRP A 22 3.91 -9.25 10.68
CA TRP A 22 3.83 -8.22 11.73
C TRP A 22 3.02 -6.99 11.29
N GLN A 23 3.26 -6.47 10.09
CA GLN A 23 2.56 -5.28 9.58
C GLN A 23 1.04 -5.51 9.41
N ALA A 24 0.65 -6.66 8.84
CA ALA A 24 -0.75 -6.99 8.65
C ALA A 24 -1.46 -7.19 10.00
N ALA A 25 -0.82 -7.90 10.94
CA ALA A 25 -1.36 -8.12 12.27
C ALA A 25 -1.52 -6.80 13.06
N GLN A 26 -0.60 -5.84 12.91
CA GLN A 26 -0.75 -4.50 13.48
C GLN A 26 -1.94 -3.74 12.91
N LEU A 27 -2.14 -3.75 11.59
CA LEU A 27 -3.31 -3.10 10.97
C LEU A 27 -4.63 -3.70 11.45
N CYS A 28 -4.66 -5.03 11.56
CA CYS A 28 -5.79 -5.76 12.10
C CYS A 28 -6.08 -5.36 13.56
N GLU A 29 -5.03 -5.26 14.39
CA GLU A 29 -5.15 -4.81 15.78
C GLU A 29 -5.67 -3.37 15.87
N MET A 30 -5.10 -2.47 15.08
CA MET A 30 -5.55 -1.07 15.01
C MET A 30 -7.03 -0.97 14.61
N ALA A 31 -7.46 -1.78 13.64
CA ALA A 31 -8.85 -1.88 13.22
C ALA A 31 -9.76 -2.36 14.37
N ASN A 32 -9.36 -3.41 15.10
CA ASN A 32 -10.10 -3.93 16.27
C ASN A 32 -10.18 -2.92 17.42
N LEU A 33 -9.17 -2.07 17.58
CA LEU A 33 -9.16 -0.98 18.57
C LEU A 33 -10.08 0.19 18.17
N GLY A 34 -10.70 0.16 16.99
CA GLY A 34 -11.58 1.22 16.52
C GLY A 34 -10.84 2.42 15.90
N LEU A 35 -9.54 2.30 15.64
CA LEU A 35 -8.80 3.37 14.97
C LEU A 35 -9.32 3.55 13.52
N PRO A 36 -9.24 4.77 12.96
CA PRO A 36 -9.66 5.07 11.59
C PRO A 36 -8.65 4.50 10.58
N VAL A 37 -8.64 3.17 10.44
CA VAL A 37 -7.83 2.43 9.48
C VAL A 37 -8.62 2.32 8.17
N PRO A 38 -8.06 2.75 7.02
CA PRO A 38 -8.70 2.52 5.72
C PRO A 38 -8.94 1.03 5.48
N PRO A 39 -10.10 0.63 4.95
CA PRO A 39 -10.43 -0.77 4.77
C PRO A 39 -9.47 -1.44 3.79
N GLY A 40 -9.24 -2.72 4.02
CA GLY A 40 -8.31 -3.51 3.23
C GLY A 40 -8.36 -4.97 3.62
N PHE A 41 -7.46 -5.74 3.04
CA PHE A 41 -7.28 -7.14 3.39
C PHE A 41 -5.81 -7.54 3.24
N CYS A 42 -5.43 -8.57 3.97
CA CYS A 42 -4.15 -9.24 3.77
C CYS A 42 -4.39 -10.62 3.16
N LEU A 43 -3.46 -11.04 2.30
CA LEU A 43 -3.49 -12.31 1.60
C LEU A 43 -2.17 -13.02 1.77
N LYS A 44 -2.27 -14.33 2.01
CA LYS A 44 -1.12 -15.24 1.96
C LYS A 44 -1.09 -16.06 0.69
N PRO A 45 0.11 -16.49 0.25
CA PRO A 45 0.26 -17.55 -0.73
C PRO A 45 -0.59 -18.76 -0.34
N GLY A 46 -1.28 -19.34 -1.32
CA GLY A 46 -2.17 -20.48 -1.11
C GLY A 46 -2.87 -20.88 -2.40
N PRO A 47 -3.66 -21.95 -2.38
CA PRO A 47 -4.43 -22.37 -3.55
C PRO A 47 -5.46 -21.29 -3.91
N GLU A 48 -5.52 -20.93 -5.20
CA GLU A 48 -6.43 -19.93 -5.76
C GLU A 48 -6.45 -18.57 -5.01
N PRO A 49 -5.32 -17.88 -4.87
CA PRO A 49 -5.24 -16.67 -4.07
C PRO A 49 -6.09 -15.54 -4.67
N TRP A 50 -6.35 -15.58 -5.98
CA TRP A 50 -7.15 -14.58 -6.68
C TRP A 50 -8.66 -14.67 -6.38
N SER A 51 -9.21 -15.87 -6.18
CA SER A 51 -10.63 -16.01 -5.79
C SER A 51 -10.84 -15.44 -4.38
N SER A 52 -9.92 -15.74 -3.46
CA SER A 52 -9.87 -15.14 -2.12
C SER A 52 -9.73 -13.63 -2.18
N ALA A 53 -8.85 -13.11 -3.06
CA ALA A 53 -8.66 -11.67 -3.25
C ALA A 53 -9.94 -10.97 -3.72
N LYS A 54 -10.65 -11.55 -4.70
CA LYS A 54 -11.91 -10.99 -5.21
C LYS A 54 -12.98 -10.90 -4.12
N MET A 55 -13.14 -11.94 -3.30
CA MET A 55 -14.11 -11.90 -2.21
C MET A 55 -13.80 -10.80 -1.20
N ALA A 56 -12.52 -10.63 -0.84
CA ALA A 56 -12.09 -9.58 0.07
C ALA A 56 -12.18 -8.18 -0.56
N LEU A 57 -11.91 -8.06 -1.86
CA LEU A 57 -12.08 -6.82 -2.61
C LEU A 57 -13.55 -6.37 -2.59
N ASN A 58 -14.50 -7.27 -2.81
CA ASN A 58 -15.93 -6.95 -2.74
C ASN A 58 -16.33 -6.39 -1.36
N GLN A 59 -15.70 -6.87 -0.27
CA GLN A 59 -15.93 -6.33 1.07
C GLN A 59 -15.38 -4.90 1.19
N VAL A 60 -14.18 -4.64 0.65
CA VAL A 60 -13.60 -3.28 0.60
C VAL A 60 -14.48 -2.34 -0.20
N GLU A 61 -14.92 -2.75 -1.39
CA GLU A 61 -15.82 -1.96 -2.26
C GLU A 61 -17.13 -1.62 -1.56
N THR A 62 -17.71 -2.59 -0.85
CA THR A 62 -18.94 -2.40 -0.06
C THR A 62 -18.74 -1.38 1.05
N VAL A 63 -17.64 -1.43 1.79
CA VAL A 63 -17.38 -0.47 2.87
C VAL A 63 -17.07 0.92 2.33
N MET A 64 -16.33 1.01 1.21
CA MET A 64 -15.94 2.28 0.61
C MET A 64 -17.04 2.93 -0.24
N GLN A 65 -18.07 2.19 -0.65
CA GLN A 65 -19.06 2.63 -1.64
C GLN A 65 -18.38 3.12 -2.93
N GLN A 66 -17.32 2.42 -3.31
CA GLN A 66 -16.47 2.67 -4.48
C GLN A 66 -16.11 1.32 -5.10
N GLU A 67 -15.86 1.30 -6.40
CA GLU A 67 -15.61 0.06 -7.14
C GLU A 67 -14.32 0.18 -7.96
N LEU A 68 -13.56 -0.91 -8.03
CA LEU A 68 -12.33 -0.97 -8.80
C LEU A 68 -12.65 -0.86 -10.29
N GLY A 69 -12.15 0.20 -10.92
CA GLY A 69 -12.40 0.48 -12.34
C GLY A 69 -13.71 1.22 -12.65
N ASN A 70 -14.47 1.61 -11.63
CA ASN A 70 -15.62 2.48 -11.82
C ASN A 70 -15.17 3.92 -12.11
N ARG A 71 -15.68 4.52 -13.19
CA ARG A 71 -15.29 5.87 -13.61
C ARG A 71 -15.84 6.98 -12.70
N GLU A 72 -17.01 6.77 -12.12
CA GLU A 72 -17.69 7.79 -11.32
C GLU A 72 -17.27 7.76 -9.85
N ALA A 73 -17.10 6.56 -9.30
CA ALA A 73 -16.68 6.31 -7.92
C ALA A 73 -15.50 5.31 -7.90
N PRO A 74 -14.32 5.70 -8.41
CA PRO A 74 -13.18 4.80 -8.51
C PRO A 74 -12.65 4.44 -7.13
N LEU A 75 -12.51 3.13 -6.88
CA LEU A 75 -11.71 2.61 -5.78
C LEU A 75 -10.24 2.54 -6.22
N LEU A 76 -9.38 3.26 -5.53
CA LEU A 76 -7.93 3.19 -5.72
C LEU A 76 -7.31 2.40 -4.57
N LEU A 77 -6.37 1.51 -4.89
CA LEU A 77 -5.77 0.58 -3.94
C LEU A 77 -4.25 0.77 -3.88
N SER A 78 -3.66 0.47 -2.73
CA SER A 78 -2.25 0.13 -2.63
C SER A 78 -2.09 -1.36 -2.36
N VAL A 79 -1.06 -1.94 -2.98
CA VAL A 79 -0.64 -3.32 -2.73
C VAL A 79 0.78 -3.23 -2.20
N ARG A 80 1.01 -3.73 -0.98
CA ARG A 80 2.30 -3.64 -0.30
C ARG A 80 2.68 -4.92 0.43
N ASN A 81 3.98 -5.10 0.61
CA ASN A 81 4.56 -5.99 1.61
C ASN A 81 5.60 -5.21 2.43
N SER A 82 6.47 -5.90 3.16
CA SER A 82 7.49 -5.26 3.98
C SER A 82 8.52 -4.45 3.17
N ASP A 83 8.73 -4.79 1.90
CA ASP A 83 9.87 -4.34 1.09
C ASP A 83 9.45 -3.44 -0.09
N CYS A 84 8.25 -3.64 -0.61
CA CYS A 84 7.76 -3.04 -1.85
C CYS A 84 6.30 -2.59 -1.71
N GLU A 85 5.95 -1.50 -2.39
CA GLU A 85 4.60 -0.96 -2.46
C GLU A 85 4.31 -0.46 -3.88
N VAL A 86 3.15 -0.84 -4.41
CA VAL A 86 2.58 -0.23 -5.62
C VAL A 86 1.35 0.54 -5.17
N SER A 87 1.38 1.86 -5.32
CA SER A 87 0.30 2.75 -4.88
C SER A 87 -0.54 3.23 -6.06
N SER A 88 -1.79 3.63 -5.77
CA SER A 88 -2.75 4.16 -6.75
C SER A 88 -3.18 3.18 -7.85
N ILE A 89 -3.13 1.87 -7.59
CA ILE A 89 -3.71 0.85 -8.48
C ILE A 89 -5.18 1.15 -8.70
N GLY A 90 -5.60 1.09 -9.96
CA GLY A 90 -6.95 1.46 -10.39
C GLY A 90 -7.00 2.75 -11.20
N LEU A 91 -5.90 3.51 -11.29
CA LEU A 91 -5.81 4.59 -12.26
C LEU A 91 -5.59 4.03 -13.67
N SER A 92 -6.45 4.46 -14.59
CA SER A 92 -6.32 4.33 -16.03
C SER A 92 -6.39 5.73 -16.65
N ASP A 93 -6.10 5.85 -17.95
CA ASP A 93 -6.22 7.12 -18.67
C ASP A 93 -7.61 7.76 -18.43
N GLU A 94 -8.67 6.97 -18.57
CA GLU A 94 -10.05 7.44 -18.38
C GLU A 94 -10.35 7.85 -16.93
N ILE A 95 -9.90 7.05 -15.95
CA ILE A 95 -10.15 7.34 -14.53
C ILE A 95 -9.33 8.54 -14.08
N ALA A 96 -8.09 8.67 -14.55
CA ALA A 96 -7.22 9.80 -14.27
C ALA A 96 -7.78 11.10 -14.86
N GLU A 97 -8.27 11.09 -16.10
CA GLU A 97 -8.94 12.24 -16.71
C GLU A 97 -10.19 12.65 -15.91
N GLN A 98 -11.03 11.67 -15.55
CA GLN A 98 -12.25 11.93 -14.81
C GLN A 98 -11.96 12.46 -13.40
N LEU A 99 -10.95 11.92 -12.69
CA LEU A 99 -10.51 12.43 -11.40
C LEU A 99 -9.89 13.82 -11.52
N ALA A 100 -9.08 14.08 -12.55
CA ALA A 100 -8.48 15.39 -12.80
C ALA A 100 -9.52 16.48 -13.09
N SER A 101 -10.72 16.12 -13.57
CA SER A 101 -11.83 17.09 -13.71
C SER A 101 -12.46 17.50 -12.37
N ARG A 102 -12.32 16.68 -11.32
CA ARG A 102 -12.96 16.88 -10.00
C ARG A 102 -11.97 17.28 -8.90
N GLN A 103 -10.70 16.97 -9.10
CA GLN A 103 -9.60 17.16 -8.15
C GLN A 103 -8.50 18.01 -8.77
N ASN A 104 -7.45 18.33 -8.01
CA ASN A 104 -6.28 19.01 -8.54
C ASN A 104 -5.62 18.13 -9.64
N PRO A 105 -5.62 18.56 -10.92
CA PRO A 105 -5.08 17.76 -12.02
C PRO A 105 -3.63 17.36 -11.78
N ASN A 106 -2.80 18.25 -11.24
CA ASN A 106 -1.39 17.97 -11.01
C ASN A 106 -1.19 16.82 -10.00
N CYS A 107 -2.05 16.74 -8.98
CA CYS A 107 -1.99 15.66 -7.99
C CYS A 107 -2.46 14.32 -8.55
N VAL A 108 -3.48 14.32 -9.40
CA VAL A 108 -3.98 13.12 -10.07
C VAL A 108 -2.94 12.58 -11.05
N TRP A 109 -2.40 13.46 -11.91
CA TRP A 109 -1.36 13.08 -12.87
C TRP A 109 -0.06 12.64 -12.19
N ASP A 110 0.33 13.25 -11.06
CA ASP A 110 1.47 12.76 -10.28
C ASP A 110 1.20 11.40 -9.64
N SER A 111 -0.02 11.15 -9.16
CA SER A 111 -0.42 9.81 -8.66
C SER A 111 -0.37 8.77 -9.77
N TYR A 112 -0.83 9.12 -10.98
CA TYR A 112 -0.80 8.22 -12.12
C TYR A 112 0.63 7.92 -12.60
N ARG A 113 1.49 8.95 -12.64
CA ARG A 113 2.92 8.78 -12.89
C ARG A 113 3.56 7.83 -11.86
N ARG A 114 3.30 8.04 -10.56
CA ARG A 114 3.83 7.18 -9.48
C ARG A 114 3.33 5.75 -9.59
N LEU A 115 2.07 5.54 -10.00
CA LEU A 115 1.57 4.20 -10.30
C LEU A 115 2.44 3.56 -11.40
N ILE A 116 2.61 4.22 -12.54
CA ILE A 116 3.37 3.66 -13.67
C ILE A 116 4.79 3.29 -13.23
N VAL A 117 5.49 4.20 -12.55
CA VAL A 117 6.87 3.98 -12.09
C VAL A 117 6.93 2.83 -11.08
N SER A 118 6.16 2.89 -10.00
CA SER A 118 6.18 1.85 -8.96
C SER A 118 5.75 0.49 -9.50
N TYR A 119 4.78 0.47 -10.41
CA TYR A 119 4.35 -0.75 -11.10
C TYR A 119 5.45 -1.32 -11.98
N ALA A 120 6.18 -0.48 -12.73
CA ALA A 120 7.31 -0.92 -13.54
C ALA A 120 8.45 -1.49 -12.68
N GLN A 121 8.77 -0.84 -11.57
CA GLN A 121 9.79 -1.29 -10.63
C GLN A 121 9.41 -2.62 -9.98
N VAL A 122 8.17 -2.73 -9.51
CA VAL A 122 7.77 -3.92 -8.74
C VAL A 122 7.41 -5.07 -9.66
N VAL A 123 6.58 -4.86 -10.69
CA VAL A 123 6.06 -5.93 -11.56
C VAL A 123 7.08 -6.38 -12.60
N HIS A 124 7.90 -5.45 -13.10
CA HIS A 124 8.88 -5.72 -14.16
C HIS A 124 10.33 -5.63 -13.70
N ASN A 125 10.58 -5.38 -12.41
CA ASN A 125 11.93 -5.25 -11.84
C ASN A 125 12.80 -4.22 -12.59
N LEU A 126 12.19 -3.11 -13.03
CA LEU A 126 12.89 -2.05 -13.75
C LEU A 126 13.54 -1.05 -12.78
N ASP A 127 14.62 -0.44 -13.23
CA ASP A 127 15.23 0.71 -12.54
C ASP A 127 14.30 1.94 -12.64
N ALA A 128 14.29 2.80 -11.62
CA ALA A 128 13.62 4.09 -11.68
C ALA A 128 14.38 5.11 -12.53
N ALA A 129 15.68 4.94 -12.75
CA ALA A 129 16.53 5.90 -13.44
C ALA A 129 15.99 6.38 -14.81
N PRO A 130 15.42 5.51 -15.68
CA PRO A 130 14.81 5.97 -16.93
C PRO A 130 13.61 6.90 -16.73
N PHE A 131 12.88 6.74 -15.63
CA PHE A 131 11.72 7.56 -15.29
C PHE A 131 12.09 8.86 -14.56
N GLU A 132 13.27 8.94 -13.93
CA GLU A 132 13.74 10.15 -13.24
C GLU A 132 14.25 11.24 -14.19
N GLN A 133 14.74 10.85 -15.37
CA GLN A 133 15.26 11.78 -16.37
C GLN A 133 14.14 12.54 -17.11
N GLU A 134 12.91 12.04 -17.03
CA GLU A 134 11.77 12.55 -17.77
C GLU A 134 10.74 13.19 -16.85
N LEU A 135 10.29 14.40 -17.21
CA LEU A 135 9.32 15.21 -16.46
C LEU A 135 7.99 15.37 -17.22
N GLU A 136 7.93 14.94 -18.48
CA GLU A 136 6.76 15.12 -19.34
C GLU A 136 5.73 14.01 -19.14
N ARG A 137 4.45 14.38 -19.15
CA ARG A 137 3.34 13.49 -18.73
C ARG A 137 3.14 12.29 -19.64
N GLU A 138 3.33 12.47 -20.94
CA GLU A 138 3.05 11.45 -21.95
C GLU A 138 4.17 10.42 -22.06
N THR A 139 5.39 10.76 -21.63
CA THR A 139 6.58 9.93 -21.86
C THR A 139 6.68 8.73 -20.92
N TYR A 140 6.03 8.73 -19.75
CA TYR A 140 6.15 7.62 -18.79
C TYR A 140 5.58 6.29 -19.31
N LYS A 141 4.48 6.33 -20.08
CA LYS A 141 3.92 5.13 -20.73
C LYS A 141 4.82 4.64 -21.86
N ASP A 142 5.44 5.55 -22.60
CA ASP A 142 6.38 5.22 -23.67
C ASP A 142 7.65 4.59 -23.10
N ILE A 143 8.20 5.14 -22.01
CA ILE A 143 9.35 4.55 -21.28
C ILE A 143 8.98 3.15 -20.80
N TYR A 144 7.80 2.98 -20.19
CA TYR A 144 7.32 1.67 -19.76
C TYR A 144 7.26 0.70 -20.94
N GLN A 145 6.70 1.11 -22.08
CA GLN A 145 6.60 0.25 -23.26
C GLN A 145 7.97 -0.07 -23.87
N GLN A 146 8.89 0.89 -23.92
CA GLN A 146 10.25 0.68 -24.42
C GLN A 146 11.05 -0.29 -23.55
N GLN A 147 10.89 -0.21 -22.23
CA GLN A 147 11.62 -1.04 -21.27
C GLN A 147 11.02 -2.45 -21.11
N THR A 148 9.68 -2.56 -21.14
CA THR A 148 8.98 -3.84 -20.90
C THR A 148 8.62 -4.58 -22.20
N GLY A 149 8.50 -3.87 -23.31
CA GLY A 149 7.96 -4.38 -24.58
C GLY A 149 6.42 -4.38 -24.66
N ASP A 150 5.73 -4.15 -23.54
CA ASP A 150 4.26 -4.18 -23.44
C ASP A 150 3.70 -2.79 -23.08
N ALA A 151 2.48 -2.49 -23.51
CA ALA A 151 1.78 -1.28 -23.07
C ALA A 151 1.40 -1.38 -21.58
N PHE A 152 1.43 -0.24 -20.87
CA PHE A 152 0.98 -0.18 -19.48
C PHE A 152 -0.49 -0.64 -19.36
N PRO A 153 -0.82 -1.59 -18.47
CA PRO A 153 -2.17 -2.15 -18.37
C PRO A 153 -3.17 -1.08 -17.96
N GLN A 154 -4.15 -0.81 -18.83
CA GLN A 154 -5.22 0.16 -18.57
C GLN A 154 -6.39 -0.44 -17.78
N ASP A 155 -6.48 -1.76 -17.67
CA ASP A 155 -7.50 -2.45 -16.87
C ASP A 155 -7.06 -2.53 -15.39
N PRO A 156 -7.78 -1.87 -14.46
CA PRO A 156 -7.54 -1.93 -13.01
C PRO A 156 -7.47 -3.34 -12.42
N SER A 157 -8.27 -4.27 -12.93
CA SER A 157 -8.26 -5.66 -12.47
C SER A 157 -6.97 -6.35 -12.86
N VAL A 158 -6.46 -6.09 -14.07
CA VAL A 158 -5.18 -6.62 -14.55
C VAL A 158 -4.01 -6.00 -13.77
N GLN A 159 -4.06 -4.69 -13.51
CA GLN A 159 -3.06 -4.01 -12.67
C GLN A 159 -2.99 -4.67 -11.28
N LEU A 160 -4.14 -4.81 -10.61
CA LEU A 160 -4.21 -5.42 -9.28
C LEU A 160 -3.71 -6.87 -9.30
N GLN A 161 -4.18 -7.67 -10.25
CA GLN A 161 -3.80 -9.09 -10.34
C GLN A 161 -2.29 -9.26 -10.55
N LYS A 162 -1.69 -8.52 -11.50
CA LYS A 162 -0.26 -8.62 -11.80
C LYS A 162 0.61 -8.10 -10.66
N ALA A 163 0.28 -6.95 -10.07
CA ALA A 163 0.98 -6.41 -8.91
C ALA A 163 0.94 -7.41 -7.74
N PHE A 164 -0.26 -7.93 -7.45
CA PHE A 164 -0.46 -8.92 -6.41
C PHE A 164 0.34 -10.20 -6.64
N CYS A 165 0.24 -10.79 -7.83
CA CYS A 165 1.00 -11.99 -8.18
C CYS A 165 2.51 -11.77 -8.03
N CYS A 166 3.02 -10.62 -8.48
CA CYS A 166 4.44 -10.30 -8.38
C CYS A 166 4.90 -10.20 -6.93
N LEU A 167 4.18 -9.46 -6.07
CA LEU A 167 4.54 -9.37 -4.64
C LEU A 167 4.52 -10.73 -3.97
N MET A 168 3.57 -11.61 -4.30
CA MET A 168 3.55 -12.95 -3.75
C MET A 168 4.77 -13.79 -4.19
N VAL A 169 5.17 -13.70 -5.45
CA VAL A 169 6.35 -14.42 -5.96
C VAL A 169 7.62 -13.92 -5.29
N LEU A 170 7.79 -12.60 -5.18
CA LEU A 170 8.94 -12.01 -4.49
C LEU A 170 9.03 -12.53 -3.06
N MET A 171 7.92 -12.58 -2.34
CA MET A 171 7.88 -13.11 -0.98
C MET A 171 8.29 -14.58 -0.91
N VAL A 172 7.80 -15.43 -1.81
CA VAL A 172 8.18 -16.85 -1.84
C VAL A 172 9.66 -17.03 -2.20
N GLN A 173 10.19 -16.24 -3.13
CA GLN A 173 11.61 -16.25 -3.47
C GLN A 173 12.50 -15.86 -2.28
N PHE A 174 12.14 -14.80 -1.55
CA PHE A 174 12.87 -14.40 -0.34
C PHE A 174 12.88 -15.50 0.72
N MET A 175 11.75 -16.18 0.92
CA MET A 175 11.67 -17.30 1.87
C MET A 175 12.57 -18.47 1.48
N VAL A 176 12.54 -18.88 0.21
CA VAL A 176 13.38 -19.98 -0.29
C VAL A 176 14.86 -19.61 -0.16
N ALA A 177 15.23 -18.36 -0.47
CA ALA A 177 16.60 -17.88 -0.33
C ALA A 177 17.06 -17.87 1.13
N ASP A 178 16.20 -17.43 2.06
CA ASP A 178 16.52 -17.38 3.48
C ASP A 178 16.63 -18.79 4.10
N ASP A 179 15.72 -19.70 3.77
CA ASP A 179 15.79 -21.10 4.20
C ASP A 179 17.05 -21.80 3.67
N HIS A 180 17.40 -21.57 2.40
CA HIS A 180 18.62 -22.11 1.80
C HIS A 180 19.89 -21.50 2.43
N ALA A 181 19.88 -20.20 2.77
CA ALA A 181 21.00 -19.54 3.45
C ALA A 181 21.22 -20.09 4.86
N ARG A 182 20.14 -20.42 5.59
CA ARG A 182 20.22 -21.03 6.92
C ARG A 182 20.75 -22.46 6.87
N HIS A 183 20.39 -23.24 5.85
CA HIS A 183 20.78 -24.66 5.73
C HIS A 183 22.10 -24.88 4.99
N CYS A 184 22.50 -23.99 4.07
CA CYS A 184 23.71 -24.11 3.27
C CYS A 184 24.46 -22.76 3.13
N PRO A 185 25.10 -22.26 4.20
CA PRO A 185 25.74 -20.93 4.23
C PRO A 185 26.98 -20.77 3.33
N ASN A 186 27.50 -21.84 2.72
CA ASN A 186 28.72 -21.80 1.89
C ASN A 186 28.45 -21.73 0.37
N ASP A 187 27.20 -21.70 -0.09
CA ASP A 187 26.86 -21.72 -1.53
C ASP A 187 26.30 -20.35 -2.00
N ALA A 188 27.18 -19.33 -2.02
CA ALA A 188 26.84 -17.92 -2.29
C ALA A 188 26.38 -17.64 -3.75
N THR A 189 26.56 -18.59 -4.66
CA THR A 189 26.21 -18.48 -6.08
C THR A 189 24.70 -18.56 -6.31
N VAL A 190 23.97 -19.41 -5.57
CA VAL A 190 22.53 -19.68 -5.82
C VAL A 190 21.64 -18.49 -5.45
N VAL A 191 21.90 -17.81 -4.33
CA VAL A 191 21.14 -16.61 -3.90
C VAL A 191 21.33 -15.46 -4.91
N THR A 192 22.54 -15.34 -5.46
CA THR A 192 22.88 -14.33 -6.47
C THR A 192 22.26 -14.64 -7.84
N GLU A 193 22.16 -15.92 -8.21
CA GLU A 193 21.51 -16.38 -9.44
C GLU A 193 19.97 -16.22 -9.39
N MET A 194 19.36 -16.46 -8.22
CA MET A 194 17.91 -16.32 -8.02
C MET A 194 17.45 -14.86 -8.07
N ASN A 195 18.19 -13.95 -7.44
CA ASN A 195 17.96 -12.50 -7.56
C ASN A 195 18.11 -12.00 -9.00
N LYS A 196 18.99 -12.61 -9.81
CA LYS A 196 19.15 -12.30 -11.25
C LYS A 196 18.03 -12.87 -12.12
N ARG A 197 17.37 -13.96 -11.72
CA ARG A 197 16.32 -14.64 -12.49
C ARG A 197 14.91 -14.13 -12.22
N GLY A 198 14.68 -13.37 -11.15
CA GLY A 198 13.37 -12.76 -10.83
C GLY A 198 12.90 -11.68 -11.82
N GLY A 199 13.78 -11.21 -12.71
CA GLY A 199 13.53 -10.06 -13.59
C GLY A 199 13.11 -10.36 -15.04
N SER A 200 12.74 -11.60 -15.41
CA SER A 200 12.35 -11.87 -16.80
C SER A 200 11.05 -12.66 -16.91
N ASN A 201 9.99 -11.97 -17.35
CA ASN A 201 8.78 -12.52 -17.96
C ASN A 201 8.13 -13.71 -17.23
N ILE A 202 8.01 -13.65 -15.91
CA ILE A 202 7.18 -14.63 -15.20
C ILE A 202 5.72 -14.25 -15.44
N CYS A 203 5.08 -14.99 -16.35
CA CYS A 203 3.63 -14.93 -16.55
C CYS A 203 2.92 -15.18 -15.21
N PRO A 204 1.85 -14.44 -14.85
CA PRO A 204 1.13 -14.60 -13.59
C PRO A 204 0.72 -16.06 -13.31
N GLU A 205 0.38 -16.83 -14.34
CA GLU A 205 0.06 -18.27 -14.25
C GLU A 205 1.28 -19.12 -13.87
N LYS A 206 2.45 -18.87 -14.48
CA LYS A 206 3.70 -19.58 -14.17
C LYS A 206 4.27 -19.19 -12.80
N ALA A 207 4.08 -17.93 -12.41
CA ALA A 207 4.34 -17.43 -11.07
C ALA A 207 3.52 -18.20 -10.02
N MET A 208 2.21 -18.33 -10.28
CA MET A 208 1.30 -19.09 -9.44
C MET A 208 1.67 -20.58 -9.37
N GLU A 209 2.00 -21.22 -10.50
CA GLU A 209 2.49 -22.61 -10.55
C GLU A 209 3.80 -22.82 -9.78
N ALA A 210 4.74 -21.87 -9.84
CA ALA A 210 5.97 -21.92 -9.07
C ALA A 210 5.71 -21.83 -7.56
N VAL A 211 4.68 -21.09 -7.14
CA VAL A 211 4.24 -21.00 -5.74
C VAL A 211 3.53 -22.29 -5.29
N HIS A 212 2.82 -22.99 -6.18
CA HIS A 212 2.10 -24.23 -5.87
C HIS A 212 2.99 -25.41 -5.45
N GLY A 213 4.31 -25.36 -5.73
CA GLY A 213 5.27 -26.42 -5.39
C GLY A 213 6.21 -26.14 -4.21
N VAL A 214 6.18 -24.92 -3.63
CA VAL A 214 7.10 -24.53 -2.56
C VAL A 214 6.44 -24.74 -1.19
N GLN A 215 6.89 -25.74 -0.45
CA GLN A 215 6.57 -25.88 0.98
C GLN A 215 7.44 -24.92 1.80
N ALA A 216 7.09 -23.62 1.79
CA ALA A 216 7.67 -22.67 2.73
C ALA A 216 6.90 -22.72 4.06
N ASP A 217 7.58 -22.60 5.21
CA ASP A 217 6.91 -22.58 6.52
C ASP A 217 5.91 -21.40 6.56
N PRO A 218 4.60 -21.67 6.66
CA PRO A 218 3.57 -20.63 6.67
C PRO A 218 3.72 -19.65 7.84
N ALA A 219 4.49 -19.98 8.88
CA ALA A 219 4.71 -19.13 10.05
C ALA A 219 5.75 -18.02 9.84
N GLU A 220 6.57 -18.09 8.78
CA GLU A 220 7.61 -17.10 8.49
C GLU A 220 7.30 -16.26 7.25
N SER A 221 6.30 -16.64 6.44
CA SER A 221 5.91 -15.85 5.29
C SER A 221 5.20 -14.57 5.74
N GLY A 222 5.61 -13.41 5.21
CA GLY A 222 4.78 -12.21 5.30
C GLY A 222 3.41 -12.41 4.63
N ALA A 223 2.56 -11.38 4.64
CA ALA A 223 1.36 -11.30 3.80
C ALA A 223 1.44 -10.09 2.86
N ALA A 224 0.88 -10.23 1.66
CA ALA A 224 0.61 -9.07 0.82
C ALA A 224 -0.62 -8.35 1.37
N ILE A 225 -0.51 -7.04 1.56
CA ILE A 225 -1.56 -6.19 2.11
C ILE A 225 -2.12 -5.35 0.96
N VAL A 226 -3.42 -5.43 0.75
CA VAL A 226 -4.16 -4.58 -0.17
C VAL A 226 -5.02 -3.63 0.64
N GLN A 227 -4.90 -2.33 0.43
CA GLN A 227 -5.60 -1.32 1.23
C GLN A 227 -6.18 -0.21 0.35
N ALA A 228 -7.36 0.29 0.72
CA ALA A 228 -7.94 1.46 0.08
C ALA A 228 -7.04 2.70 0.26
N MET A 229 -6.80 3.42 -0.83
CA MET A 229 -5.99 4.63 -0.82
C MET A 229 -6.73 5.79 -0.14
N VAL A 230 -5.97 6.59 0.62
CA VAL A 230 -6.42 7.88 1.14
C VAL A 230 -5.45 8.94 0.67
N PHE A 231 -5.98 10.01 0.08
CA PHE A 231 -5.17 11.05 -0.56
C PHE A 231 -5.05 12.29 0.32
N GLY A 232 -3.86 12.53 0.86
CA GLY A 232 -3.55 13.76 1.60
C GLY A 232 -3.37 14.98 0.68
N ASN A 233 -3.19 14.76 -0.63
CA ASN A 233 -2.93 15.78 -1.66
C ASN A 233 -4.16 16.13 -2.52
N TYR A 234 -5.32 15.51 -2.28
CA TYR A 234 -6.56 15.84 -3.01
C TYR A 234 -7.33 16.95 -2.30
N ASP A 235 -8.11 17.73 -3.05
CA ASP A 235 -8.87 18.83 -2.46
C ASP A 235 -10.19 18.28 -1.88
N PHE A 236 -10.31 18.26 -0.55
CA PHE A 236 -11.56 17.88 0.10
C PHE A 236 -12.55 19.05 0.07
N ARG A 237 -13.48 19.03 -0.89
CA ARG A 237 -14.68 19.87 -0.83
C ARG A 237 -15.80 19.10 -0.14
N ARG A 238 -16.01 19.31 1.17
CA ARG A 238 -17.26 18.90 1.82
C ARG A 238 -18.37 19.91 1.47
N SER A 239 -19.44 19.44 0.84
CA SER A 239 -20.68 20.18 0.69
C SER A 239 -21.51 20.04 1.97
N THR A 240 -21.21 20.82 3.02
CA THR A 240 -22.13 21.02 4.14
C THR A 240 -22.22 22.51 4.43
N GLY A 241 -23.46 23.00 4.53
CA GLY A 241 -23.83 24.40 4.38
C GLY A 241 -23.04 25.43 5.21
N SER A 242 -22.91 26.61 4.62
CA SER A 242 -22.73 27.93 5.24
C SER A 242 -21.45 28.25 6.03
N LYS A 243 -20.53 27.33 6.30
CA LYS A 243 -19.20 27.68 6.84
C LYS A 243 -18.14 26.78 6.22
N PHE A 244 -17.34 27.35 5.33
CA PHE A 244 -16.14 26.70 4.81
C PHE A 244 -15.07 26.72 5.90
N THR A 245 -14.73 25.57 6.47
CA THR A 245 -13.46 25.38 7.17
C THR A 245 -12.50 24.72 6.19
N ASP A 246 -11.43 25.43 5.84
CA ASP A 246 -10.31 24.89 5.05
C ASP A 246 -9.60 23.82 5.88
N PHE A 247 -10.10 22.58 5.83
CA PHE A 247 -9.36 21.44 6.37
C PHE A 247 -8.19 21.15 5.43
N GLN A 248 -6.97 21.43 5.89
CA GLN A 248 -5.76 21.04 5.17
C GLN A 248 -5.53 19.54 5.36
N SER A 249 -5.78 18.74 4.32
CA SER A 249 -5.32 17.36 4.27
C SER A 249 -3.81 17.32 4.07
N GLY A 250 -3.17 16.27 4.57
CA GLY A 250 -1.74 16.08 4.42
C GLY A 250 -1.31 14.68 4.85
N ALA A 251 -0.06 14.35 4.61
CA ALA A 251 0.54 13.14 5.14
C ALA A 251 1.29 13.50 6.43
N GLY A 252 1.41 12.56 7.37
CA GLY A 252 2.19 12.77 8.57
C GLY A 252 2.61 11.48 9.25
N LYS A 253 3.64 11.57 10.08
CA LYS A 253 4.11 10.50 10.96
C LYS A 253 3.99 10.99 12.40
N LEU A 254 3.18 10.30 13.20
CA LEU A 254 3.04 10.56 14.63
C LEU A 254 3.76 9.46 15.41
N MET A 255 4.57 9.88 16.38
CA MET A 255 5.26 9.00 17.32
C MET A 255 4.63 9.17 18.70
N LEU A 256 4.30 8.03 19.32
CA LEU A 256 3.84 7.95 20.71
C LEU A 256 4.96 7.27 21.50
N GLN A 257 5.94 8.03 21.97
CA GLN A 257 6.98 7.44 22.80
C GLN A 257 7.60 8.46 23.76
N ASN A 258 7.46 8.17 25.05
CA ASN A 258 8.51 8.48 26.02
C ASN A 258 9.23 7.16 26.34
N ALA A 259 10.56 7.19 26.42
CA ALA A 259 11.39 6.00 26.67
C ALA A 259 11.22 5.41 28.09
N ASP A 260 10.49 6.09 28.97
CA ASP A 260 10.40 5.86 30.41
C ASP A 260 9.01 5.39 30.89
N GLY A 261 8.06 5.17 29.98
CA GLY A 261 6.72 4.68 30.31
C GLY A 261 5.77 5.73 30.90
N THR A 262 6.11 7.02 30.83
CA THR A 262 5.23 8.12 31.23
C THR A 262 4.22 8.50 30.11
N PRO A 263 3.15 9.27 30.41
CA PRO A 263 2.17 9.70 29.41
C PRO A 263 2.86 10.36 28.21
N CYS A 264 2.59 9.84 27.02
CA CYS A 264 3.37 10.14 25.83
C CYS A 264 3.15 11.59 25.37
N ASP A 265 4.22 12.35 25.25
CA ASP A 265 4.18 13.58 24.45
C ASP A 265 4.09 13.18 22.96
N PHE A 266 3.12 13.76 22.25
CA PHE A 266 2.98 13.52 20.81
C PHE A 266 4.05 14.33 20.08
N SER A 267 4.87 13.65 19.28
CA SER A 267 5.79 14.31 18.36
C SER A 267 5.64 13.71 16.97
N GLY A 268 5.69 14.56 15.95
CA GLY A 268 5.52 14.08 14.59
C GLY A 268 5.94 15.09 13.54
N THR A 269 5.93 14.62 12.30
CA THR A 269 6.07 15.47 11.13
C THR A 269 4.78 15.43 10.32
N TRP A 270 4.45 16.56 9.71
CA TRP A 270 3.30 16.69 8.82
C TRP A 270 3.65 17.54 7.62
N LEU A 271 3.10 17.16 6.48
CA LEU A 271 3.25 17.89 5.24
C LEU A 271 1.87 18.12 4.62
N PRO A 272 1.40 19.38 4.53
CA PRO A 272 0.12 19.69 3.90
C PRO A 272 0.16 19.41 2.40
N LYS A 273 -0.98 18.94 1.87
CA LYS A 273 -1.18 18.57 0.47
C LYS A 273 -0.06 17.66 -0.04
N ALA A 274 0.14 16.54 0.63
CA ALA A 274 1.23 15.62 0.37
C ALA A 274 0.77 14.16 0.44
N GLN A 275 1.55 13.28 -0.20
CA GLN A 275 1.50 11.85 0.02
C GLN A 275 2.67 11.38 0.88
N ARG A 276 2.59 10.13 1.36
CA ARG A 276 3.63 9.50 2.20
C ARG A 276 5.01 9.55 1.55
N GLU A 277 5.09 9.40 0.23
CA GLU A 277 6.36 9.39 -0.50
C GLU A 277 7.01 10.78 -0.55
N ASP A 278 6.24 11.87 -0.41
CA ASP A 278 6.81 13.23 -0.34
C ASP A 278 7.55 13.47 0.97
N ILE A 279 7.04 12.90 2.07
CA ILE A 279 7.70 12.88 3.39
C ILE A 279 8.94 11.99 3.32
N SER A 280 8.81 10.80 2.73
CA SER A 280 9.91 9.84 2.63
C SER A 280 11.07 10.41 1.79
N ALA A 281 10.75 11.13 0.71
CA ALA A 281 11.72 11.78 -0.17
C ALA A 281 12.20 13.15 0.34
N LYS A 282 11.67 13.67 1.45
CA LYS A 282 12.00 15.00 2.02
C LYS A 282 11.97 16.12 0.98
N LYS A 283 11.00 16.10 0.06
CA LYS A 283 10.92 17.07 -1.05
C LYS A 283 10.68 18.50 -0.56
N ARG A 284 10.05 18.65 0.60
CA ARG A 284 9.70 19.91 1.26
C ARG A 284 10.06 19.81 2.74
N PRO A 285 10.33 20.94 3.41
CA PRO A 285 10.54 20.92 4.85
C PRO A 285 9.25 20.49 5.57
N ASP A 286 9.38 19.44 6.38
CA ASP A 286 8.30 18.94 7.22
C ASP A 286 7.93 19.98 8.29
N GLN A 287 6.64 20.16 8.55
CA GLN A 287 6.18 20.90 9.71
C GLN A 287 6.24 19.96 10.92
N GLN A 288 6.88 20.42 12.00
CA GLN A 288 6.82 19.69 13.27
C GLN A 288 5.43 19.86 13.87
N LEU A 289 4.86 18.73 14.29
CA LEU A 289 3.63 18.71 15.05
C LEU A 289 3.96 18.57 16.53
N THR A 290 3.52 19.55 17.32
CA THR A 290 3.56 19.52 18.79
C THR A 290 2.17 19.68 19.38
N LEU A 291 1.96 19.28 20.64
CA LEU A 291 0.66 19.37 21.34
C LEU A 291 0.00 20.77 21.30
N GLN A 292 0.79 21.85 21.15
CA GLN A 292 0.27 23.22 21.12
C GLN A 292 -0.41 23.58 19.79
N ASP A 293 -0.12 22.85 18.72
CA ASP A 293 -0.67 23.08 17.37
C ASP A 293 -2.06 22.42 17.17
N PHE A 294 -2.51 21.63 18.15
CA PHE A 294 -3.69 20.76 18.07
C PHE A 294 -4.94 21.35 18.75
N SER A 295 -5.55 22.38 18.16
CA SER A 295 -6.96 22.74 18.47
C SER A 295 -7.99 21.88 17.72
N ILE A 296 -7.52 20.94 16.88
CA ILE A 296 -8.33 20.17 15.91
C ILE A 296 -8.60 18.71 16.38
N VAL A 297 -7.99 18.24 17.47
CA VAL A 297 -7.99 16.81 17.87
C VAL A 297 -8.55 16.60 19.28
N ASN A 298 -9.79 17.00 19.56
CA ASN A 298 -10.44 16.56 20.81
C ASN A 298 -11.00 15.14 20.71
N GLU A 299 -11.55 14.74 19.55
CA GLU A 299 -12.20 13.43 19.39
C GLU A 299 -11.18 12.27 19.25
N ASN A 300 -10.11 12.43 18.47
CA ASN A 300 -9.09 11.38 18.33
C ASN A 300 -8.21 11.24 19.59
N GLN A 301 -7.96 12.32 20.33
CA GLN A 301 -7.22 12.26 21.60
C GLN A 301 -8.02 11.48 22.66
N GLN A 302 -9.32 11.74 22.76
CA GLN A 302 -10.20 11.01 23.64
C GLN A 302 -10.26 9.52 23.26
N MET A 303 -10.43 9.21 21.98
CA MET A 303 -10.38 7.84 21.48
C MET A 303 -9.04 7.14 21.79
N LEU A 304 -7.90 7.82 21.60
CA LEU A 304 -6.58 7.26 21.89
C LEU A 304 -6.36 7.03 23.39
N ASN A 305 -6.85 7.93 24.25
CA ASN A 305 -6.81 7.74 25.71
C ASN A 305 -7.71 6.58 26.14
N GLU A 306 -8.92 6.47 25.58
CA GLU A 306 -9.81 5.34 25.83
C GLU A 306 -9.21 4.00 25.37
N ILE A 307 -8.47 3.98 24.26
CA ILE A 307 -7.72 2.81 23.79
C ILE A 307 -6.54 2.50 24.74
N TRP A 308 -5.83 3.52 25.20
CA TRP A 308 -4.70 3.39 26.12
C TRP A 308 -5.12 2.77 27.46
N ASP A 309 -6.27 3.21 27.99
CA ASP A 309 -6.84 2.76 29.26
C ASP A 309 -7.47 1.36 29.18
N ARG A 310 -7.79 0.87 27.98
CA ARG A 310 -8.33 -0.48 27.73
C ARG A 310 -7.26 -1.57 27.59
N ARG A 311 -5.97 -1.25 27.76
CA ARG A 311 -4.92 -2.25 27.65
C ARG A 311 -4.97 -3.22 28.84
N PRO A 312 -4.83 -4.54 28.61
CA PRO A 312 -4.82 -5.55 29.66
C PRO A 312 -3.59 -5.44 30.56
#